data_AF-A0AAV5X928-F1
#
_entry.id   AF-A0AAV5X928-F1
#
_cell.length_a   1.000
_cell.length_b   1.000
_cell.length_c   1.000
_cell.angle_alpha   90.00
_cell.angle_beta   90.00
_cell.angle_gamma   90.00
#
_symmetry.space_group_name_H-M   'P 1'
#
loop_
_entity.id
_entity.type
_entity.pdbx_description
1 polymer ?
#
loop_
_entity_poly.entity_id
_entity_poly.type
_entity_poly.pdbx_seq_one_letter_code
_entity_poly.pdbx_strand_id
1 'polypeptide(L)'
;MTTQTAKQYKAQKFDLKGLKGISDEQLAEHFKLYEGYVDNVNKLNADLMEIVTGGKASAKNPEFAELTRWLGFEYNGMILHEYYFSNLRSQAEPHPSRDSGLGRALASSFGSIENWEKDFHAIGEMRGVGWVILF
;
A
#
# COMPACT_ATOMS: atom_id res chain seq x y z
N MET A 1 30.53 -4.61 -18.74
CA MET A 1 29.52 -3.59 -18.41
C MET A 1 28.31 -4.34 -17.89
N THR A 2 27.89 -4.09 -16.66
CA THR A 2 26.70 -4.72 -16.07
C THR A 2 25.47 -4.00 -16.61
N THR A 3 24.62 -4.69 -17.36
CA THR A 3 23.36 -4.12 -17.85
C THR A 3 22.45 -3.89 -16.66
N GLN A 4 22.19 -2.63 -16.32
CA GLN A 4 21.22 -2.28 -15.29
C GLN A 4 19.82 -2.49 -15.86
N THR A 5 18.99 -3.31 -15.21
CA THR A 5 17.60 -3.59 -15.63
C THR A 5 16.62 -2.95 -14.65
N ALA A 6 15.54 -2.39 -15.19
CA ALA A 6 14.53 -1.71 -14.39
C ALA A 6 13.87 -2.72 -13.46
N LYS A 7 13.69 -2.35 -12.19
CA LYS A 7 12.98 -3.21 -11.23
C LYS A 7 11.54 -3.40 -11.72
N GLN A 8 11.14 -4.66 -11.82
CA GLN A 8 9.80 -5.05 -12.22
C GLN A 8 9.10 -5.75 -11.05
N TYR A 9 7.82 -5.43 -10.88
CA TYR A 9 6.93 -6.01 -9.89
C TYR A 9 5.89 -6.88 -10.60
N LYS A 10 5.43 -7.91 -9.90
CA LYS A 10 4.32 -8.74 -10.33
C LYS A 10 3.19 -8.56 -9.35
N ALA A 11 1.98 -8.36 -9.86
CA ALA A 11 0.80 -8.26 -9.02
C ALA A 11 0.65 -9.53 -8.19
N GLN A 12 0.54 -9.36 -6.88
CA GLN A 12 0.25 -10.43 -5.94
C GLN A 12 -1.19 -10.91 -6.15
N LYS A 13 -1.46 -12.16 -5.77
CA LYS A 13 -2.80 -12.76 -5.85
C LYS A 13 -3.31 -13.00 -4.45
N PHE A 14 -4.55 -12.56 -4.19
CA PHE A 14 -5.20 -12.64 -2.90
C PHE A 14 -6.50 -13.46 -3.04
N ASP A 15 -6.67 -14.48 -2.21
CA ASP A 15 -7.89 -15.28 -2.14
C ASP A 15 -8.84 -14.66 -1.10
N LEU A 16 -9.45 -13.53 -1.44
CA LEU A 16 -10.41 -12.81 -0.60
C LEU A 16 -11.79 -12.86 -1.25
N LYS A 17 -12.77 -13.32 -0.48
CA LYS A 17 -14.19 -13.36 -0.85
C LYS A 17 -15.07 -13.45 0.38
N GLY A 18 -16.32 -13.00 0.28
CA GLY A 18 -17.30 -13.10 1.35
C GLY A 18 -16.89 -12.35 2.62
N LEU A 19 -16.23 -11.20 2.46
CA LEU A 19 -15.87 -10.34 3.60
C LEU A 19 -17.11 -9.65 4.18
N LYS A 20 -17.08 -9.38 5.49
CA LYS A 20 -18.14 -8.59 6.14
C LYS A 20 -17.89 -7.11 5.88
N GLY A 21 -18.83 -6.44 5.23
CA GLY A 21 -18.77 -4.98 4.99
C GLY A 21 -18.04 -4.55 3.72
N ILE A 22 -17.48 -5.49 2.96
CA ILE A 22 -16.86 -5.26 1.64
C ILE A 22 -17.42 -6.33 0.70
N SER A 23 -18.12 -5.93 -0.36
CA SER A 23 -18.70 -6.89 -1.31
C SER A 23 -17.65 -7.50 -2.24
N ASP A 24 -17.97 -8.65 -2.84
CA ASP A 24 -17.07 -9.30 -3.80
C ASP A 24 -16.88 -8.44 -5.07
N GLU A 25 -17.89 -7.67 -5.47
CA GLU A 25 -17.80 -6.69 -6.56
C GLU A 25 -16.84 -5.54 -6.21
N GLN A 26 -16.93 -5.01 -4.97
CA GLN A 26 -16.00 -3.99 -4.50
C GLN A 26 -14.56 -4.52 -4.47
N LEU A 27 -14.35 -5.76 -4.02
CA LEU A 27 -13.04 -6.41 -4.05
C LEU A 27 -12.51 -6.54 -5.48
N ALA A 28 -13.34 -6.97 -6.43
CA ALA A 28 -12.92 -7.13 -7.83
C ALA A 28 -12.46 -5.80 -8.45
N GLU A 29 -13.20 -4.71 -8.22
CA GLU A 29 -12.78 -3.37 -8.68
C GLU A 29 -11.51 -2.89 -7.97
N HIS A 30 -11.37 -3.19 -6.67
CA HIS A 30 -10.19 -2.79 -5.90
C HIS A 30 -8.93 -3.55 -6.34
N PHE A 31 -9.05 -4.83 -6.72
CA PHE A 31 -7.96 -5.59 -7.31
C PHE A 31 -7.52 -5.02 -8.65
N LYS A 32 -8.48 -4.62 -9.50
CA LYS A 32 -8.16 -3.98 -10.78
C LYS A 32 -7.42 -2.65 -10.60
N LEU A 33 -7.83 -1.85 -9.62
CA LEU A 33 -7.11 -0.63 -9.25
C LEU A 33 -5.66 -0.95 -8.80
N TYR A 34 -5.49 -1.95 -7.95
CA TYR A 34 -4.17 -2.43 -7.52
C TYR A 34 -3.29 -2.90 -8.68
N GLU A 35 -3.83 -3.70 -9.59
CA GLU A 35 -3.11 -4.16 -10.78
C GLU A 35 -2.65 -2.97 -11.64
N GLY A 36 -3.47 -1.93 -11.75
CA GLY A 36 -3.09 -0.66 -12.39
C GLY A 36 -1.89 0.03 -11.73
N TYR A 37 -1.82 0.06 -10.39
CA TYR A 37 -0.65 0.61 -9.68
C TYR A 37 0.62 -0.18 -10.00
N VAL A 38 0.55 -1.52 -10.05
CA VAL A 38 1.70 -2.37 -10.40
C VAL A 38 2.21 -2.04 -11.80
N ASP A 39 1.31 -1.95 -12.78
CA ASP A 39 1.66 -1.61 -14.17
C ASP A 39 2.30 -0.22 -14.28
N ASN A 40 1.74 0.77 -13.58
CA ASN A 40 2.27 2.13 -13.58
C ASN A 40 3.65 2.22 -12.92
N VAL A 41 3.88 1.55 -11.79
CA VAL A 41 5.21 1.48 -11.15
C VAL A 41 6.23 0.88 -12.12
N ASN A 42 5.88 -0.21 -12.80
CA ASN A 42 6.75 -0.88 -13.76
C ASN A 42 7.12 0.03 -14.94
N LYS A 43 6.14 0.77 -15.46
CA LYS A 43 6.35 1.75 -16.52
C LYS A 43 7.28 2.88 -16.05
N LEU A 44 6.99 3.48 -14.90
CA LEU A 44 7.80 4.57 -14.37
C LEU A 44 9.25 4.16 -14.08
N ASN A 45 9.47 2.93 -13.59
CA ASN A 45 10.83 2.41 -13.40
C ASN A 45 11.58 2.28 -14.71
N ALA A 46 10.91 1.89 -15.81
CA ALA A 46 11.51 1.83 -17.13
C ALA A 46 11.84 3.23 -17.66
N ASP A 47 10.88 4.16 -17.60
CA ASP A 47 11.04 5.54 -18.07
C ASP A 47 12.16 6.27 -17.30
N LEU A 48 12.17 6.16 -15.96
CA LEU A 48 13.24 6.74 -15.12
C LEU A 48 14.60 6.11 -15.41
N MET A 49 14.65 4.81 -15.68
CA MET A 49 15.90 4.14 -16.05
C MET A 49 16.44 4.65 -17.39
N GLU A 50 15.59 4.86 -18.39
CA GLU A 50 16.01 5.43 -19.67
C GLU A 50 16.64 6.82 -19.48
N ILE A 51 16.01 7.68 -18.67
CA ILE A 51 16.53 9.02 -18.35
C ILE A 51 17.90 8.93 -17.64
N VAL A 52 18.04 8.02 -16.67
CA VAL A 52 19.28 7.84 -15.90
C VAL A 52 20.40 7.32 -16.80
N THR A 53 20.15 6.25 -17.56
CA THR A 53 21.15 5.64 -18.46
C THR A 53 21.53 6.56 -19.61
N GLY A 54 20.62 7.42 -20.05
CA GLY A 54 20.89 8.50 -21.02
C GLY A 54 21.66 9.70 -20.45
N GLY A 55 22.05 9.69 -19.17
CA GLY A 55 22.80 10.79 -18.54
C GLY A 55 22.00 12.06 -18.31
N LYS A 56 20.66 11.98 -18.31
CA LYS A 56 19.75 13.12 -18.18
C LYS A 56 19.15 13.28 -16.78
N ALA A 57 19.52 12.43 -15.83
CA ALA A 57 19.07 12.52 -14.45
C ALA A 57 19.60 13.81 -13.79
N SER A 58 18.69 14.71 -13.46
CA SER A 58 19.01 16.00 -12.86
C SER A 58 17.76 16.62 -12.25
N ALA A 59 17.89 17.25 -11.08
CA ALA A 59 16.79 18.02 -10.50
C ALA A 59 16.34 19.21 -11.38
N LYS A 60 17.17 19.63 -12.35
CA LYS A 60 16.82 20.66 -13.34
C LYS A 60 16.13 20.11 -14.59
N ASN A 61 16.07 18.79 -14.75
CA ASN A 61 15.30 18.16 -15.81
C ASN A 61 13.85 17.99 -15.31
N PRO A 62 12.87 18.72 -15.87
CA PRO A 62 11.49 18.66 -15.38
C PRO A 62 10.90 17.26 -15.47
N GLU A 63 11.14 16.54 -16.56
CA GLU A 63 10.63 15.18 -16.77
C GLU A 63 11.12 14.23 -15.67
N PHE A 64 12.44 14.20 -15.42
CA PHE A 64 13.02 13.38 -14.36
C PHE A 64 12.42 13.70 -12.99
N ALA A 65 12.31 15.00 -12.67
CA ALA A 65 11.78 15.46 -11.39
C ALA A 65 10.30 15.09 -11.21
N GLU A 66 9.46 15.26 -12.25
CA GLU A 66 8.05 14.86 -12.24
C GLU A 66 7.86 13.36 -12.06
N LEU A 67 8.54 12.55 -12.88
CA LEU A 67 8.42 11.08 -12.81
C LEU A 67 8.92 10.53 -11.46
N THR A 68 9.99 11.10 -10.90
CA THR A 68 10.52 10.69 -9.60
C THR A 68 9.51 10.91 -8.47
N ARG A 69 8.79 12.05 -8.48
CA ARG A 69 7.75 12.32 -7.49
C ARG A 69 6.49 11.49 -7.73
N TRP A 70 6.10 11.33 -9.00
CA TRP A 70 4.94 10.53 -9.37
C TRP A 70 5.12 9.05 -9.00
N LEU A 71 6.34 8.53 -9.10
CA LEU A 71 6.68 7.19 -8.63
C LEU A 71 6.31 7.00 -7.16
N GLY A 72 6.45 8.02 -6.31
CA GLY A 72 6.02 7.96 -4.92
C GLY A 72 4.52 7.69 -4.78
N PHE A 73 3.68 8.27 -5.64
CA PHE A 73 2.23 8.03 -5.63
C PHE A 73 1.90 6.59 -6.04
N GLU A 74 2.39 6.15 -7.20
CA GLU A 74 2.08 4.82 -7.74
C GLU A 74 2.69 3.70 -6.86
N TYR A 75 3.91 3.90 -6.35
CA TYR A 75 4.58 2.91 -5.52
C TYR A 75 3.90 2.72 -4.17
N ASN A 76 3.49 3.81 -3.51
CA ASN A 76 2.69 3.72 -2.30
C ASN A 76 1.32 3.11 -2.60
N GLY A 77 0.69 3.44 -3.74
CA GLY A 77 -0.52 2.79 -4.22
C GLY A 77 -0.35 1.27 -4.27
N MET A 78 0.69 0.77 -4.93
CA MET A 78 0.98 -0.65 -5.01
C MET A 78 1.20 -1.29 -3.64
N ILE A 79 2.16 -0.79 -2.85
CA ILE A 79 2.58 -1.44 -1.59
C ILE A 79 1.49 -1.38 -0.51
N LEU A 80 0.76 -0.27 -0.40
CA LEU A 80 -0.28 -0.14 0.62
C LEU A 80 -1.47 -1.06 0.33
N HIS A 81 -1.82 -1.28 -0.94
CA HIS A 81 -2.82 -2.28 -1.30
C HIS A 81 -2.35 -3.71 -1.00
N GLU A 82 -1.06 -4.02 -1.21
CA GLU A 82 -0.52 -5.34 -0.85
C GLU A 82 -0.64 -5.60 0.65
N TYR A 83 -0.29 -4.63 1.50
CA TYR A 83 -0.49 -4.73 2.95
C TYR A 83 -1.96 -4.81 3.32
N TYR A 84 -2.81 -4.00 2.69
CA TYR A 84 -4.24 -3.99 2.95
C TYR A 84 -4.87 -5.35 2.69
N PHE A 85 -4.68 -5.93 1.51
CA PHE A 85 -5.26 -7.24 1.19
C PHE A 85 -4.66 -8.36 2.03
N SER A 86 -3.36 -8.31 2.35
CA SER A 86 -2.71 -9.29 3.23
C SER A 86 -3.23 -9.26 4.67
N ASN A 87 -3.80 -8.14 5.11
CA ASN A 87 -4.36 -7.97 6.45
C ASN A 87 -5.83 -8.41 6.56
N LEU A 88 -6.45 -8.83 5.46
CA LEU A 88 -7.86 -9.23 5.43
C LEU A 88 -8.02 -10.75 5.39
N ARG A 89 -9.09 -11.24 6.02
CA ARG A 89 -9.60 -12.61 5.85
C ARG A 89 -11.07 -12.68 6.22
N SER A 90 -11.77 -13.67 5.69
CA SER A 90 -13.14 -13.98 6.13
C SER A 90 -13.13 -14.48 7.58
N GLN A 91 -14.21 -14.21 8.31
CA GLN A 91 -14.39 -14.65 9.70
C GLN A 91 -13.22 -14.23 10.63
N ALA A 92 -12.66 -13.03 10.42
CA ALA A 92 -11.65 -12.50 11.31
C ALA A 92 -12.24 -12.20 12.70
N GLU A 93 -11.44 -12.45 13.73
CA GLU A 93 -11.73 -11.97 15.08
C GLU A 93 -11.69 -10.44 15.09
N PRO A 94 -12.57 -9.78 15.85
CA PRO A 94 -12.61 -8.32 15.91
C PRO A 94 -11.34 -7.73 16.51
N HIS A 95 -10.67 -8.47 17.40
CA HIS A 95 -9.46 -8.02 18.09
C HIS A 95 -8.39 -9.11 18.13
N PRO A 96 -7.10 -8.73 18.16
CA PRO A 96 -6.04 -9.67 18.52
C PRO A 96 -6.24 -10.15 19.97
N SER A 97 -5.82 -11.38 20.26
CA SER A 97 -5.80 -11.87 21.64
C SER A 97 -4.99 -10.93 22.53
N ARG A 98 -5.49 -10.65 23.74
CA ARG A 98 -4.79 -9.85 24.75
C ARG A 98 -3.44 -10.44 25.13
N ASP A 99 -3.30 -11.76 25.03
CA ASP A 99 -2.07 -12.50 25.31
C ASP A 99 -1.16 -12.65 24.08
N SER A 100 -1.54 -12.09 22.93
CA SER A 100 -0.67 -12.03 21.77
C SER A 100 0.39 -10.93 21.93
N GLY A 101 1.47 -11.00 21.13
CA GLY A 101 2.46 -9.93 21.07
C GLY A 101 1.85 -8.59 20.68
N LEU A 102 0.96 -8.59 19.68
CA LEU A 102 0.24 -7.39 19.23
C LEU A 102 -0.70 -6.85 20.31
N GLY A 103 -1.50 -7.70 20.94
CA GLY A 103 -2.44 -7.29 21.99
C GLY A 103 -1.74 -6.60 23.17
N ARG A 104 -0.60 -7.15 23.63
CA ARG A 104 0.23 -6.51 24.67
C ARG A 104 0.85 -5.20 24.20
N ALA A 105 1.35 -5.13 22.98
CA ALA A 105 1.93 -3.90 22.42
C ALA A 105 0.88 -2.78 22.34
N LEU A 106 -0.32 -3.09 21.86
CA LEU A 106 -1.44 -2.15 21.81
C LEU A 106 -1.83 -1.66 23.21
N ALA A 107 -2.01 -2.59 24.15
CA ALA A 107 -2.32 -2.21 25.53
C ALA A 107 -1.22 -1.35 26.18
N SER A 108 0.05 -1.64 25.90
CA SER A 108 1.16 -0.85 26.44
C SER A 108 1.25 0.55 25.83
N SER A 109 0.96 0.70 24.53
CA SER A 109 1.12 1.97 23.81
C SER A 109 -0.12 2.88 23.93
N PHE A 110 -1.31 2.29 24.02
CA PHE A 110 -2.59 3.03 23.98
C PHE A 110 -3.42 2.84 25.27
N GLY A 111 -2.89 2.12 26.27
CA GLY A 111 -3.55 1.80 27.54
C GLY A 111 -4.51 0.62 27.47
N SER A 112 -5.14 0.38 26.32
CA SER A 112 -5.97 -0.80 26.04
C SER A 112 -6.15 -1.00 24.53
N ILE A 113 -6.60 -2.20 24.12
CA ILE A 113 -6.93 -2.46 22.70
C ILE A 113 -8.13 -1.60 22.28
N GLU A 114 -9.08 -1.39 23.19
CA GLU A 114 -10.30 -0.64 22.96
C GLU A 114 -10.01 0.86 22.76
N ASN A 115 -9.05 1.43 23.52
CA ASN A 115 -8.59 2.81 23.30
C ASN A 115 -7.92 2.95 21.92
N TRP A 116 -7.03 2.01 21.57
CA TRP A 116 -6.39 1.99 20.27
C TRP A 116 -7.44 1.96 19.14
N GLU A 117 -8.42 1.06 19.22
CA GLU A 117 -9.46 0.95 18.21
C GLU A 117 -10.23 2.25 18.06
N LYS A 118 -10.67 2.86 19.17
CA LYS A 118 -11.39 4.14 19.14
C LYS A 118 -10.60 5.23 18.44
N ASP A 119 -9.31 5.36 18.77
CA ASP A 119 -8.45 6.38 18.17
C ASP A 119 -8.18 6.08 16.69
N PHE A 120 -7.93 4.81 16.34
CA PHE A 120 -7.68 4.35 14.98
C PHE A 120 -8.89 4.60 14.07
N HIS A 121 -10.10 4.33 14.56
CA HIS A 121 -11.35 4.62 13.86
C HIS A 121 -11.55 6.13 13.66
N ALA A 122 -11.34 6.94 14.70
CA ALA A 122 -11.49 8.40 14.59
C ALA A 122 -10.52 9.02 13.56
N ILE A 123 -9.30 8.46 13.42
CA ILE A 123 -8.36 8.87 12.37
C ILE A 123 -8.86 8.44 10.99
N GLY A 124 -9.46 7.26 10.86
CA GLY A 124 -10.02 6.78 9.59
C GLY A 124 -11.22 7.58 9.10
N GLU A 125 -11.93 8.26 10.00
CA GLU A 125 -13.05 9.15 9.66
C GLU A 125 -12.60 10.54 9.18
N MET A 126 -11.30 10.86 9.24
CA MET A 126 -10.79 12.14 8.77
C MET A 126 -11.04 12.33 7.27
N ARG A 127 -11.42 13.56 6.88
CA ARG A 127 -11.75 13.89 5.49
C ARG A 127 -10.53 13.81 4.59
N GLY A 128 -10.62 13.01 3.53
CA GLY A 128 -9.63 12.93 2.45
C GLY A 128 -9.50 11.50 1.93
N VAL A 129 -8.88 11.33 0.76
CA VAL A 129 -8.44 10.00 0.32
C VAL A 129 -7.10 9.72 1.00
N GLY A 130 -7.01 8.61 1.72
CA GLY A 130 -5.81 8.27 2.48
C GLY A 130 -5.91 6.92 3.18
N TRP A 131 -4.94 6.68 4.06
CA TRP A 131 -4.77 5.43 4.80
C TRP A 131 -4.57 5.72 6.29
N VAL A 132 -5.00 4.79 7.14
CA VAL A 132 -4.59 4.73 8.54
C VAL A 132 -3.65 3.54 8.71
N ILE A 133 -2.46 3.78 9.26
CA ILE A 133 -1.42 2.77 9.41
C ILE A 133 -1.05 2.70 10.89
N LEU A 134 -1.07 1.48 11.44
CA LEU A 134 -0.46 1.15 12.73
C LEU A 134 0.98 0.69 12.45
N PHE A 135 1.96 1.34 13.07
CA PHE A 135 3.40 1.06 12.91
C PHE A 135 4.06 0.76 14.25
#